data_AF-A0A7Y4T8R7-F1
#
_entry.id   AF-A0A7Y4T8R7-F1
#
_cell.length_a   1.000
_cell.length_b   1.000
_cell.length_c   1.000
_cell.angle_alpha   90.00
_cell.angle_beta   90.00
_cell.angle_gamma   90.00
#
_symmetry.space_group_name_H-M   'P 1'
#
loop_
_entity.id
_entity.type
_entity.pdbx_description
1 polymer ?
#
loop_
_entity_poly.entity_id
_entity_poly.type
_entity_poly.pdbx_seq_one_letter_code
_entity_poly.pdbx_strand_id
1 'polypeptide(L)'
;MRILVPLAIFLATLNTAHADDWPAPQVREVFSTSRDHFVRVTPGTSWGDTMGFAGAKKGAYATTEFFRRDGDGNYRPTARATLLNPVAPVEFFVSNDGRLVTLDNWHNTGYGTAVAVYAPDGKVTKAYTLADIFTADEIEAFAHSVSSIHWHKGPAYINKDEKTFYLMIKAGDDLILDLETGRVAYCRTRGASYLCRDGNDATKWGANSTMAPMR
;
A
#
# COMPACT_ATOMS: atom_id res chain seq x y z
N MET A 1 -9.05 -40.76 -58.60
CA MET A 1 -9.28 -40.72 -57.14
C MET A 1 -8.26 -39.75 -56.52
N ARG A 2 -8.69 -38.53 -56.17
CA ARG A 2 -7.88 -37.53 -55.46
C ARG A 2 -8.77 -36.93 -54.38
N ILE A 3 -8.42 -37.21 -53.12
CA ILE A 3 -9.13 -36.75 -51.94
C ILE A 3 -8.67 -35.32 -51.64
N LEU A 4 -9.60 -34.37 -51.63
CA LEU A 4 -9.40 -33.02 -51.08
C LEU A 4 -9.70 -33.09 -49.59
N VAL A 5 -8.70 -32.84 -48.75
CA VAL A 5 -8.84 -32.64 -47.31
C VAL A 5 -8.94 -31.12 -47.06
N PRO A 6 -9.98 -30.59 -46.41
CA PRO A 6 -9.98 -29.20 -46.00
C PRO A 6 -9.21 -29.06 -44.68
N LEU A 7 -8.18 -28.21 -44.71
CA LEU A 7 -7.42 -27.80 -43.52
C LEU A 7 -8.24 -26.76 -42.75
N ALA A 8 -8.81 -27.17 -41.61
CA ALA A 8 -9.49 -26.26 -40.69
C ALA A 8 -8.44 -25.44 -39.93
N ILE A 9 -8.43 -24.12 -40.16
CA ILE A 9 -7.59 -23.16 -39.41
C ILE A 9 -8.29 -22.91 -38.06
N PHE A 10 -7.71 -23.43 -36.99
CA PHE A 10 -8.07 -23.11 -35.62
C PHE A 10 -7.51 -21.73 -35.27
N LEU A 11 -8.35 -20.68 -35.27
CA LEU A 11 -7.99 -19.37 -34.72
C LEU A 11 -7.88 -19.51 -33.20
N ALA A 12 -6.66 -19.61 -32.68
CA ALA A 12 -6.41 -19.46 -31.25
C ALA A 12 -6.76 -18.03 -30.84
N THR A 13 -7.75 -17.87 -29.97
CA THR A 13 -8.06 -16.62 -29.29
C THR A 13 -6.88 -16.25 -28.39
N LEU A 14 -6.01 -15.37 -28.88
CA LEU A 14 -4.96 -14.76 -28.08
C LEU A 14 -5.64 -13.88 -27.02
N ASN A 15 -5.78 -14.40 -25.80
CA ASN A 15 -6.06 -13.58 -24.63
C ASN A 15 -4.89 -12.60 -24.48
N THR A 16 -5.10 -11.34 -24.86
CA THR A 16 -4.17 -10.26 -24.55
C THR A 16 -4.07 -10.17 -23.03
N ALA A 17 -2.97 -10.65 -22.46
CA ALA A 17 -2.66 -10.44 -21.07
C ALA A 17 -2.57 -8.93 -20.83
N HIS A 18 -3.50 -8.39 -20.04
CA HIS A 18 -3.44 -7.01 -19.59
C HIS A 18 -2.35 -6.93 -18.52
N ALA A 19 -1.11 -6.65 -18.96
CA ALA A 19 -0.05 -6.25 -18.05
C ALA A 19 -0.29 -4.79 -17.66
N ASP A 20 -0.12 -4.50 -16.37
CA ASP A 20 -0.08 -3.14 -15.88
C ASP A 20 1.26 -2.52 -16.34
N ASP A 21 1.22 -1.38 -17.02
CA ASP A 21 2.42 -0.62 -17.38
C ASP A 21 2.82 0.28 -16.20
N TRP A 22 4.05 0.16 -15.72
CA TRP A 22 4.58 0.99 -14.64
C TRP A 22 5.84 1.71 -15.10
N PRO A 23 6.00 3.01 -14.75
CA PRO A 23 7.27 3.68 -14.96
C PRO A 23 8.39 3.04 -14.13
N ALA A 24 9.64 3.38 -14.42
CA ALA A 24 10.74 2.97 -13.54
C ALA A 24 10.56 3.62 -12.15
N PRO A 25 10.83 2.89 -11.04
CA PRO A 25 10.77 3.47 -9.71
C PRO A 25 11.82 4.58 -9.57
N GLN A 26 11.44 5.69 -8.95
CA GLN A 26 12.27 6.89 -8.82
C GLN A 26 12.58 7.17 -7.34
N VAL A 27 13.69 7.86 -7.08
CA VAL A 27 13.90 8.49 -5.76
C VAL A 27 12.81 9.54 -5.57
N ARG A 28 12.10 9.48 -4.43
CA ARG A 28 10.99 10.38 -4.13
C ARG A 28 11.15 10.97 -2.74
N GLU A 29 10.67 12.20 -2.57
CA GLU A 29 10.63 12.91 -1.30
C GLU A 29 9.19 13.31 -0.98
N VAL A 30 8.77 13.12 0.27
CA VAL A 30 7.47 13.55 0.77
C VAL A 30 7.66 14.33 2.05
N PHE A 31 7.08 15.53 2.10
CA PHE A 31 7.09 16.41 3.26
C PHE A 31 5.84 16.17 4.10
N SER A 32 5.97 16.35 5.42
CA SER A 32 4.82 16.49 6.30
C SER A 32 4.05 17.77 6.00
N THR A 33 2.80 17.85 6.45
CA THR A 33 1.95 19.04 6.29
C THR A 33 2.63 20.31 6.83
N SER A 34 3.25 20.21 8.01
CA SER A 34 3.99 21.32 8.66
C SER A 34 5.30 21.65 7.97
N ARG A 35 5.83 20.75 7.13
CA ARG A 35 7.18 20.78 6.57
C ARG A 35 8.29 20.73 7.60
N ASP A 36 8.03 20.34 8.84
CA ASP A 36 9.11 20.13 9.81
C ASP A 36 9.83 18.80 9.58
N HIS A 37 9.18 17.88 8.87
CA HIS A 37 9.74 16.58 8.50
C HIS A 37 9.61 16.34 7.01
N PHE A 38 10.58 15.63 6.44
CA PHE A 38 10.39 14.95 5.17
C PHE A 38 11.13 13.63 5.15
N VAL A 39 10.71 12.76 4.26
CA VAL A 39 11.32 11.46 4.05
C VAL A 39 11.73 11.33 2.60
N ARG A 40 12.96 10.87 2.36
CA ARG A 40 13.44 10.43 1.04
C ARG A 40 13.38 8.92 0.97
N VAL A 41 12.81 8.39 -0.10
CA VAL A 41 12.80 6.95 -0.40
C VAL A 41 13.67 6.72 -1.64
N THR A 42 14.61 5.79 -1.52
CA THR A 42 15.47 5.33 -2.62
C THR A 42 15.06 3.90 -3.01
N PRO A 43 14.71 3.66 -4.29
CA PRO A 43 14.33 2.33 -4.75
C PRO A 43 15.40 1.27 -4.51
N GLY A 44 14.93 0.07 -4.18
CA GLY A 44 15.72 -1.15 -4.10
C GLY A 44 15.94 -1.79 -5.46
N THR A 45 16.62 -2.93 -5.42
CA THR A 45 16.98 -3.74 -6.59
C THR A 45 16.48 -5.19 -6.47
N SER A 46 15.68 -5.50 -5.45
CA SER A 46 15.22 -6.87 -5.17
C SER A 46 13.98 -7.27 -5.96
N TRP A 47 14.09 -7.26 -7.29
CA TRP A 47 13.01 -7.66 -8.20
C TRP A 47 12.63 -9.13 -8.03
N GLY A 48 13.56 -10.01 -7.67
CA GLY A 48 13.28 -11.43 -7.44
C GLY A 48 12.43 -11.74 -6.21
N ASP A 49 12.14 -10.74 -5.36
CA ASP A 49 11.19 -10.85 -4.25
C ASP A 49 9.79 -10.27 -4.60
N THR A 50 9.63 -9.77 -5.82
CA THR A 50 8.34 -9.32 -6.39
C THR A 50 7.63 -10.52 -7.05
N MET A 51 6.39 -10.79 -6.66
CA MET A 51 5.49 -11.78 -7.28
C MET A 51 5.39 -11.55 -8.79
N GLY A 52 5.57 -12.62 -9.57
CA GLY A 52 5.58 -12.57 -11.03
C GLY A 52 6.97 -12.38 -11.65
N PHE A 53 8.00 -12.11 -10.83
CA PHE A 53 9.38 -11.90 -11.27
C PHE A 53 10.31 -13.06 -10.84
N ALA A 54 9.78 -14.28 -10.78
CA ALA A 54 10.57 -15.46 -10.45
C ALA A 54 11.76 -15.61 -11.43
N GLY A 55 12.97 -15.76 -10.88
CA GLY A 55 14.22 -15.80 -11.65
C GLY A 55 14.90 -14.44 -11.87
N ALA A 56 14.25 -13.33 -11.53
CA ALA A 56 14.89 -12.02 -11.48
C ALA A 56 15.89 -11.94 -10.31
N LYS A 57 16.79 -10.95 -10.38
CA LYS A 57 17.81 -10.74 -9.35
C LYS A 57 17.17 -10.33 -8.02
N LYS A 58 17.54 -11.03 -6.95
CA LYS A 58 17.36 -10.56 -5.57
C LYS A 58 18.51 -9.62 -5.20
N GLY A 59 18.19 -8.55 -4.48
CA GLY A 59 19.10 -7.44 -4.22
C GLY A 59 18.75 -6.74 -2.92
N ALA A 60 19.22 -5.50 -2.78
CA ALA A 60 18.85 -4.67 -1.64
C ALA A 60 17.38 -4.23 -1.76
N TYR A 61 16.67 -4.21 -0.64
CA TYR A 61 15.33 -3.63 -0.56
C TYR A 61 15.40 -2.10 -0.66
N ALA A 62 14.25 -1.46 -0.86
CA ALA A 62 14.17 -0.01 -0.83
C ALA A 62 14.68 0.54 0.51
N THR A 63 15.27 1.72 0.49
CA THR A 63 15.76 2.37 1.71
C THR A 63 15.15 3.74 1.86
N THR A 64 15.21 4.26 3.08
CA THR A 64 14.69 5.58 3.40
C THR A 64 15.64 6.37 4.30
N GLU A 65 15.65 7.68 4.10
CA GLU A 65 16.31 8.65 4.96
C GLU A 65 15.26 9.61 5.53
N PHE A 66 15.24 9.76 6.86
CA PHE A 66 14.36 10.68 7.57
C PHE A 66 15.09 11.99 7.81
N PHE A 67 14.39 13.10 7.61
CA PHE A 67 14.92 14.44 7.83
C PHE A 67 14.00 15.25 8.74
N ARG A 68 14.61 16.08 9.58
CA ARG A 68 13.92 17.06 10.41
C ARG A 68 14.50 18.44 10.22
N ARG A 69 13.64 19.45 10.19
CA ARG A 69 14.03 20.86 10.15
C ARG A 69 14.56 21.29 11.51
N ASP A 70 15.77 21.84 11.52
CA ASP A 70 16.43 22.40 12.71
C ASP A 70 15.98 23.85 12.98
N GLY A 71 16.46 24.42 14.09
CA GLY A 71 16.11 25.78 14.51
C GLY A 71 16.58 26.88 13.55
N ASP A 72 17.61 26.59 12.74
CA ASP A 72 18.12 27.50 11.70
C ASP A 72 17.36 27.33 10.38
N GLY A 73 16.39 26.41 10.34
CA GLY A 73 15.54 26.14 9.20
C GLY A 73 16.12 25.18 8.18
N ASN A 74 17.28 24.56 8.45
CA ASN A 74 17.91 23.57 7.60
C ASN A 74 17.38 22.16 7.92
N TYR A 75 17.34 21.27 6.94
CA TYR A 75 17.00 19.87 7.19
C TYR A 75 18.24 19.04 7.53
N ARG A 76 18.15 18.28 8.61
CA ARG A 76 19.20 17.36 9.06
C ARG A 76 18.70 15.93 8.99
N PRO A 77 19.51 14.97 8.51
CA PRO A 77 19.15 13.56 8.56
C PRO A 77 19.07 13.11 10.03
N THR A 78 18.01 12.39 10.38
CA THR A 78 17.77 11.90 11.75
C THR A 78 17.84 10.39 11.84
N ALA A 79 17.47 9.67 10.77
CA ALA A 79 17.48 8.22 10.74
C ALA A 79 17.60 7.69 9.31
N ARG A 80 17.99 6.41 9.20
CA ARG A 80 17.94 5.63 7.97
C ARG A 80 17.33 4.27 8.27
N ALA A 81 16.56 3.74 7.33
CA ALA A 81 15.98 2.41 7.45
C ALA A 81 15.94 1.68 6.12
N THR A 82 15.94 0.35 6.19
CA THR A 82 15.52 -0.49 5.07
C THR A 82 14.01 -0.64 5.15
N LEU A 83 13.32 -0.35 4.06
CA LEU A 83 11.88 -0.53 3.95
C LEU A 83 11.55 -2.00 3.72
N LEU A 84 10.33 -2.39 4.07
CA LEU A 84 9.77 -3.71 3.78
C LEU A 84 9.46 -3.91 2.29
N ASN A 85 9.48 -2.83 1.50
CA ASN A 85 9.25 -2.88 0.05
C ASN A 85 10.50 -3.35 -0.70
N PRO A 86 10.43 -4.44 -1.50
CA PRO A 86 11.60 -4.95 -2.24
C PRO A 86 12.18 -3.97 -3.27
N VAL A 87 11.30 -3.22 -3.94
CA VAL A 87 11.66 -2.27 -5.00
C VAL A 87 11.32 -0.84 -4.60
N ALA A 88 10.07 -0.54 -4.30
CA ALA A 88 9.63 0.75 -3.76
C ALA A 88 8.20 0.64 -3.24
N PRO A 89 7.76 1.49 -2.30
CA PRO A 89 6.34 1.69 -2.06
C PRO A 89 5.68 2.38 -3.26
N VAL A 90 4.41 2.08 -3.53
CA VAL A 90 3.64 2.78 -4.57
C VAL A 90 3.35 4.20 -4.11
N GLU A 91 2.88 4.35 -2.88
CA GLU A 91 2.64 5.64 -2.22
C GLU A 91 3.23 5.65 -0.82
N PHE A 92 3.57 6.84 -0.33
CA PHE A 92 4.01 7.01 1.04
C PHE A 92 3.74 8.42 1.56
N PHE A 93 3.58 8.54 2.88
CA PHE A 93 3.09 9.73 3.57
C PHE A 93 3.89 9.97 4.84
N VAL A 94 4.04 11.23 5.24
CA VAL A 94 4.81 11.61 6.44
C VAL A 94 3.92 12.47 7.35
N SER A 95 3.74 12.04 8.60
CA SER A 95 3.00 12.83 9.61
C SER A 95 3.84 13.99 10.13
N ASN A 96 3.21 14.97 10.77
CA ASN A 96 3.92 16.11 11.36
C ASN A 96 4.87 15.73 12.50
N ASP A 97 4.71 14.56 13.11
CA ASP A 97 5.67 14.03 14.10
C ASP A 97 6.74 13.10 13.48
N GLY A 98 6.77 12.97 12.15
CA GLY A 98 7.83 12.31 11.41
C GLY A 98 7.63 10.80 11.18
N ARG A 99 6.45 10.24 11.49
CA ARG A 99 6.14 8.85 11.12
C ARG A 99 5.96 8.73 9.62
N LEU A 100 6.45 7.63 9.06
CA LEU A 100 6.28 7.29 7.65
C LEU A 100 5.23 6.19 7.52
N VAL A 101 4.27 6.38 6.61
CA VAL A 101 3.34 5.34 6.16
C VAL A 101 3.71 4.97 4.73
N THR A 102 3.86 3.69 4.42
CA THR A 102 4.05 3.18 3.06
C THR A 102 2.85 2.35 2.63
N LEU A 103 2.46 2.47 1.37
CA LEU A 103 1.34 1.77 0.76
C LEU A 103 1.80 1.01 -0.48
N ASP A 104 1.47 -0.27 -0.50
CA ASP A 104 1.69 -1.24 -1.58
C ASP A 104 3.14 -1.41 -2.03
N ASN A 105 3.38 -2.44 -2.85
CA ASN A 105 4.68 -2.70 -3.48
C ASN A 105 4.64 -2.34 -4.95
N TRP A 106 5.70 -1.70 -5.44
CA TRP A 106 5.88 -1.41 -6.87
C TRP A 106 5.74 -2.69 -7.71
N HIS A 107 4.92 -2.65 -8.78
CA HIS A 107 4.48 -3.81 -9.58
C HIS A 107 3.68 -4.91 -8.86
N ASN A 108 3.34 -4.73 -7.58
CA ASN A 108 2.74 -5.74 -6.71
C ASN A 108 1.80 -5.13 -5.67
N THR A 109 0.84 -4.32 -6.13
CA THR A 109 -0.23 -3.81 -5.28
C THR A 109 -0.93 -4.98 -4.59
N GLY A 110 -1.12 -4.89 -3.27
CA GLY A 110 -1.78 -5.90 -2.45
C GLY A 110 -1.00 -7.18 -2.16
N TYR A 111 0.20 -7.38 -2.74
CA TYR A 111 1.06 -8.51 -2.41
C TYR A 111 2.12 -8.12 -1.38
N GLY A 112 2.48 -9.07 -0.51
CA GLY A 112 3.44 -8.82 0.57
C GLY A 112 2.92 -7.80 1.59
N THR A 113 3.78 -6.91 2.06
CA THR A 113 3.39 -5.81 2.95
C THR A 113 2.61 -4.75 2.15
N ALA A 114 1.30 -4.67 2.40
CA ALA A 114 0.40 -3.71 1.76
C ALA A 114 0.40 -2.35 2.47
N VAL A 115 0.50 -2.34 3.81
CA VAL A 115 0.62 -1.10 4.59
C VAL A 115 1.72 -1.29 5.64
N ALA A 116 2.60 -0.31 5.80
CA ALA A 116 3.54 -0.29 6.93
C ALA A 116 3.68 1.11 7.52
N VAL A 117 3.95 1.15 8.83
CA VAL A 117 4.21 2.36 9.59
C VAL A 117 5.60 2.26 10.19
N TYR A 118 6.36 3.35 10.04
CA TYR A 118 7.69 3.50 10.63
C TYR A 118 7.68 4.68 11.58
N ALA A 119 8.30 4.51 12.74
CA ALA A 119 8.59 5.59 13.66
C ALA A 119 9.63 6.56 13.06
N PRO A 120 9.76 7.79 13.62
CA PRO A 120 10.72 8.78 13.13
C PRO A 120 12.19 8.35 13.26
N ASP A 121 12.47 7.32 14.06
CA ASP A 121 13.79 6.69 14.19
C ASP A 121 14.04 5.58 13.14
N GLY A 122 13.10 5.37 12.22
CA GLY A 122 13.18 4.39 11.14
C GLY A 122 12.73 2.98 11.52
N LYS A 123 12.34 2.72 12.77
CA LYS A 123 11.84 1.39 13.17
C LYS A 123 10.44 1.14 12.64
N VAL A 124 10.18 -0.05 12.12
CA VAL A 124 8.83 -0.51 11.80
C VAL A 124 8.02 -0.61 13.09
N THR A 125 6.93 0.13 13.20
CA THR A 125 5.97 0.02 14.31
C THR A 125 4.84 -0.93 13.97
N LYS A 126 4.42 -0.98 12.70
CA LYS A 126 3.46 -1.95 12.16
C LYS A 126 3.72 -2.28 10.70
N ALA A 127 3.29 -3.47 10.31
CA ALA A 127 3.20 -3.91 8.93
C ALA A 127 1.97 -4.81 8.78
N TYR A 128 1.24 -4.64 7.68
CA TYR A 128 0.02 -5.34 7.37
C TYR A 128 0.11 -5.89 5.95
N THR A 129 -0.14 -7.18 5.80
CA THR A 129 -0.56 -7.81 4.55
C THR A 129 -2.07 -7.61 4.35
N LEU A 130 -2.60 -7.89 3.16
CA LEU A 130 -4.05 -7.88 2.98
C LEU A 130 -4.76 -8.89 3.88
N ALA A 131 -4.16 -10.05 4.17
CA ALA A 131 -4.74 -11.07 5.02
C ALA A 131 -4.85 -10.64 6.51
N ASP A 132 -4.09 -9.63 6.92
CA ASP A 132 -4.22 -9.04 8.26
C ASP A 132 -5.43 -8.08 8.35
N ILE A 133 -5.91 -7.59 7.21
CA ILE A 133 -6.97 -6.58 7.10
C ILE A 133 -8.29 -7.20 6.63
N PHE A 134 -8.23 -8.12 5.67
CA PHE A 134 -9.38 -8.68 4.95
C PHE A 134 -9.41 -10.20 5.03
N THR A 135 -10.62 -10.75 4.97
CA THR A 135 -10.84 -12.19 4.85
C THR A 135 -10.39 -12.67 3.48
N ALA A 136 -10.13 -13.98 3.34
CA ALA A 136 -9.81 -14.56 2.04
C ALA A 136 -10.88 -14.24 0.98
N ASP A 137 -12.16 -14.40 1.32
CA ASP A 137 -13.27 -14.12 0.41
C ASP A 137 -13.33 -12.66 -0.04
N GLU A 138 -13.01 -11.71 0.86
CA GLU A 138 -12.93 -10.29 0.50
C GLU A 138 -11.73 -9.99 -0.40
N ILE A 139 -10.59 -10.64 -0.17
CA ILE A 139 -9.40 -10.50 -1.02
C ILE A 139 -9.71 -11.00 -2.43
N GLU A 140 -10.26 -12.21 -2.55
CA GLU A 140 -10.66 -12.82 -3.83
C GLU A 140 -11.69 -11.97 -4.58
N ALA A 141 -12.56 -11.25 -3.86
CA ALA A 141 -13.54 -10.35 -4.45
C ALA A 141 -12.96 -9.04 -5.02
N PHE A 142 -11.72 -8.68 -4.71
CA PHE A 142 -11.06 -7.54 -5.34
C PHE A 142 -10.73 -7.83 -6.81
N ALA A 143 -10.55 -6.77 -7.59
CA ALA A 143 -10.10 -6.93 -8.97
C ALA A 143 -8.63 -7.35 -8.99
N HIS A 144 -8.30 -8.38 -9.76
CA HIS A 144 -6.95 -8.91 -9.88
C HIS A 144 -6.40 -8.65 -11.29
N SER A 145 -5.10 -8.36 -11.38
CA SER A 145 -4.31 -8.48 -12.59
C SER A 145 -3.33 -9.65 -12.45
N VAL A 146 -2.43 -9.83 -13.42
CA VAL A 146 -1.40 -10.88 -13.34
C VAL A 146 -0.48 -10.71 -12.13
N SER A 147 -0.24 -9.47 -11.70
CA SER A 147 0.73 -9.15 -10.65
C SER A 147 0.19 -8.24 -9.54
N SER A 148 -1.10 -7.89 -9.55
CA SER A 148 -1.68 -6.93 -8.60
C SER A 148 -3.05 -7.39 -8.08
N ILE A 149 -3.33 -7.06 -6.83
CA ILE A 149 -4.66 -7.05 -6.23
C ILE A 149 -5.06 -5.58 -6.09
N HIS A 150 -6.03 -5.11 -6.85
CA HIS A 150 -6.48 -3.71 -6.82
C HIS A 150 -7.49 -3.50 -5.70
N TRP A 151 -7.00 -3.57 -4.46
CA TRP A 151 -7.79 -3.57 -3.23
C TRP A 151 -8.27 -2.19 -2.79
N HIS A 152 -7.72 -1.10 -3.35
CA HIS A 152 -8.20 0.26 -3.13
C HIS A 152 -8.24 1.05 -4.44
N LYS A 153 -9.07 2.11 -4.50
CA LYS A 153 -9.26 2.96 -5.69
C LYS A 153 -9.43 4.45 -5.37
N GLY A 154 -9.45 4.82 -4.09
CA GLY A 154 -9.73 6.18 -3.65
C GLY A 154 -8.53 6.87 -3.04
N PRO A 155 -8.72 8.07 -2.48
CA PRO A 155 -7.64 8.84 -1.88
C PRO A 155 -7.07 8.14 -0.65
N ALA A 156 -5.77 8.36 -0.45
CA ALA A 156 -5.03 8.01 0.75
C ALA A 156 -4.41 9.29 1.34
N TYR A 157 -4.54 9.51 2.64
CA TYR A 157 -3.99 10.71 3.29
C TYR A 157 -3.88 10.55 4.80
N ILE A 158 -2.98 11.34 5.40
CA ILE A 158 -2.95 11.57 6.84
C ILE A 158 -3.97 12.67 7.15
N ASN A 159 -4.85 12.42 8.11
CA ASN A 159 -5.90 13.34 8.53
C ASN A 159 -5.30 14.57 9.23
N LYS A 160 -6.11 15.63 9.35
CA LYS A 160 -5.72 16.88 10.04
C LYS A 160 -5.37 16.70 11.52
N ASP A 161 -5.83 15.61 12.14
CA ASP A 161 -5.43 15.24 13.50
C ASP A 161 -3.98 14.75 13.59
N GLU A 162 -3.33 14.47 12.45
CA GLU A 162 -1.97 13.95 12.30
C GLU A 162 -1.72 12.62 13.01
N LYS A 163 -2.79 11.95 13.42
CA LYS A 163 -2.80 10.68 14.16
C LYS A 163 -3.50 9.58 13.39
N THR A 164 -4.32 9.92 12.40
CA THR A 164 -5.12 8.97 11.65
C THR A 164 -4.72 8.99 10.18
N PHE A 165 -4.40 7.83 9.63
CA PHE A 165 -4.28 7.63 8.19
C PHE A 165 -5.58 7.03 7.64
N TYR A 166 -6.11 7.67 6.59
CA TYR A 166 -7.30 7.23 5.87
C TYR A 166 -6.90 6.74 4.50
N LEU A 167 -7.49 5.62 4.10
CA LEU A 167 -7.42 5.09 2.74
C LEU A 167 -8.80 4.65 2.31
N MET A 168 -9.30 5.19 1.21
CA MET A 168 -10.58 4.75 0.66
C MET A 168 -10.38 3.48 -0.18
N ILE A 169 -11.02 2.40 0.25
CA ILE A 169 -11.03 1.12 -0.46
C ILE A 169 -11.90 1.25 -1.71
N LYS A 170 -13.14 1.70 -1.52
CA LYS A 170 -14.10 2.06 -2.57
C LYS A 170 -15.16 2.98 -1.98
N ALA A 171 -16.04 3.53 -2.81
CA ALA A 171 -17.12 4.38 -2.31
C ALA A 171 -17.91 3.72 -1.17
N GLY A 172 -17.89 4.34 0.02
CA GLY A 172 -18.56 3.86 1.23
C GLY A 172 -17.74 2.91 2.11
N ASP A 173 -16.55 2.49 1.67
CA ASP A 173 -15.66 1.56 2.38
C ASP A 173 -14.27 2.20 2.57
N ASP A 174 -13.80 2.23 3.81
CA ASP A 174 -12.55 2.89 4.20
C ASP A 174 -11.69 1.97 5.06
N LEU A 175 -10.37 2.16 4.97
CA LEU A 175 -9.40 1.71 5.93
C LEU A 175 -8.98 2.90 6.78
N ILE A 176 -9.06 2.73 8.10
CA ILE A 176 -8.63 3.72 9.08
C ILE A 176 -7.50 3.12 9.89
N LEU A 177 -6.38 3.83 9.97
CA LEU A 177 -5.18 3.41 10.69
C LEU A 177 -4.79 4.48 11.70
N ASP A 178 -4.77 4.11 12.98
CA ASP A 178 -4.19 4.94 14.03
C ASP A 178 -2.65 4.82 13.96
N LEU A 179 -1.96 5.94 13.76
CA LEU A 179 -0.52 6.00 13.53
C LEU A 179 0.32 5.75 14.79
N GLU A 180 -0.25 5.96 15.97
CA GLU A 180 0.46 5.82 17.24
C GLU A 180 0.41 4.38 17.74
N THR A 181 -0.80 3.82 17.81
CA THR A 181 -1.04 2.43 18.25
C THR A 181 -0.83 1.44 17.13
N GLY A 182 -0.92 1.90 15.89
CA GLY A 182 -0.89 1.07 14.71
C GLY A 182 -2.20 0.32 14.46
N ARG A 183 -3.26 0.54 15.24
CA ARG A 183 -4.52 -0.19 15.08
C ARG A 183 -5.16 0.11 13.73
N VAL A 184 -5.53 -0.93 13.00
CA VAL A 184 -6.21 -0.84 11.71
C VAL A 184 -7.67 -1.27 11.83
N ALA A 185 -8.57 -0.50 11.25
CA ALA A 185 -9.99 -0.80 11.16
C ALA A 185 -10.45 -0.72 9.70
N TYR A 186 -11.23 -1.71 9.28
CA TYR A 186 -11.95 -1.67 8.02
C TYR A 186 -13.40 -1.27 8.27
N CYS A 187 -13.82 -0.18 7.64
CA CYS A 187 -15.10 0.46 7.84
C CYS A 187 -15.95 0.42 6.57
N ARG A 188 -17.27 0.28 6.73
CA ARG A 188 -18.25 0.29 5.65
C ARG A 188 -19.51 1.04 6.06
N THR A 189 -20.03 1.81 5.11
CA THR A 189 -21.37 2.39 5.18
C THR A 189 -22.41 1.32 4.81
N ARG A 190 -23.33 1.00 5.72
CA ARG A 190 -24.49 0.12 5.49
C ARG A 190 -25.77 0.89 5.82
N GLY A 191 -26.50 1.31 4.79
CA GLY A 191 -27.66 2.20 4.97
C GLY A 191 -27.23 3.53 5.60
N ALA A 192 -27.81 3.88 6.74
CA ALA A 192 -27.46 5.08 7.50
C ALA A 192 -26.30 4.87 8.50
N SER A 193 -25.77 3.64 8.63
CA SER A 193 -24.77 3.30 9.64
C SER A 193 -23.37 3.21 9.06
N TYR A 194 -22.38 3.68 9.80
CA TYR A 194 -20.96 3.49 9.51
C TYR A 194 -20.39 2.49 10.52
N LEU A 195 -20.08 1.29 10.05
CA LEU A 195 -19.67 0.16 10.89
C LEU A 195 -18.23 -0.20 10.58
N CYS A 196 -17.44 -0.51 11.60
CA CYS A 196 -16.07 -0.98 11.40
C CYS A 196 -15.80 -2.28 12.15
N ARG A 197 -14.78 -2.98 11.69
CA ARG A 197 -14.14 -4.12 12.35
C ARG A 197 -12.64 -3.91 12.44
N ASP A 198 -12.01 -4.50 13.45
CA ASP A 198 -10.55 -4.46 13.62
C ASP A 198 -9.88 -5.50 12.73
N GLY A 199 -9.00 -5.04 11.83
CA GLY A 199 -8.31 -5.91 10.87
C GLY A 199 -9.23 -6.97 10.28
N ASN A 200 -8.74 -8.20 10.16
CA ASN A 200 -9.46 -9.38 9.68
C ASN A 200 -10.48 -10.03 10.66
N ASP A 201 -10.95 -9.34 11.70
CA ASP A 201 -12.01 -9.91 12.56
C ASP A 201 -13.39 -9.79 11.88
N ALA A 202 -13.70 -10.74 11.00
CA ALA A 202 -14.94 -10.77 10.21
C ALA A 202 -16.24 -10.73 11.04
N THR A 203 -16.15 -11.06 12.33
CA THR A 203 -17.32 -11.26 13.20
C THR A 203 -17.72 -10.04 14.02
N LYS A 204 -16.84 -9.04 14.15
CA LYS A 204 -17.04 -7.91 15.07
C LYS A 204 -17.21 -6.59 14.34
N TRP A 205 -18.37 -6.42 13.69
CA TRP A 205 -18.79 -5.14 13.14
C TRP A 205 -19.52 -4.31 14.20
N GLY A 206 -19.04 -3.11 14.48
CA GLY A 206 -19.66 -2.21 15.44
C GLY A 206 -19.56 -0.74 15.02
N ALA A 207 -20.32 0.12 15.69
CA ALA A 207 -20.10 1.56 15.60
C ALA A 207 -18.70 1.85 16.17
N ASN A 208 -17.80 2.35 15.34
CA ASN A 208 -16.42 2.60 15.75
C ASN A 208 -16.34 3.90 16.55
N SER A 209 -16.63 3.84 17.85
CA SER A 209 -16.63 5.01 18.72
C SER A 209 -15.23 5.60 18.97
N THR A 210 -14.16 4.90 18.60
CA THR A 210 -12.77 5.29 18.94
C THR A 210 -11.96 5.82 17.75
N MET A 211 -12.33 5.50 16.51
CA MET A 211 -11.59 5.92 15.30
C MET A 211 -12.50 6.47 14.18
N ALA A 212 -13.82 6.56 14.39
CA ALA A 212 -14.69 7.14 13.36
C ALA A 212 -14.42 8.64 13.21
N PRO A 213 -14.28 9.14 11.97
CA PRO A 213 -14.22 10.57 11.74
C PRO A 213 -15.52 11.22 12.22
N MET A 214 -15.42 12.32 12.98
CA MET A 214 -16.51 13.30 12.99
C MET A 214 -16.66 13.80 11.56
N ARG A 215 -17.78 13.47 10.92
CA ARG A 215 -18.17 14.03 9.63
C ARG A 215 -18.48 15.51 9.77
#